data_AF-A0A9W4UCJ5-F1
#
_entry.id   AF-A0A9W4UCJ5-F1
#
_cell.length_a   1.000
_cell.length_b   1.000
_cell.length_c   1.000
_cell.angle_alpha   90.00
_cell.angle_beta   90.00
_cell.angle_gamma   90.00
#
_symmetry.space_group_name_H-M   'P 1'
#
loop_
_entity.id
_entity.type
_entity.pdbx_description
1 polymer ?
#
loop_
_entity_poly.entity_id
_entity_poly.type
_entity_poly.pdbx_seq_one_letter_code
_entity_poly.pdbx_strand_id
1 'polypeptide(L)'
;MTPKKKTKNGKKKDQDLEAAARPSPTKAIRTVADLREDKDIWYKICVLIYDLRNAKDKTSENRTLQTTDELYLSMPYFSPDEAAAIKAARLDDGHTLEHAITTSLQNFFEKRRASGDCRPCGPHDMVPVYMTCFGIEKSEIEDEKLLSRIRRSGLKTT
;
A
#
# COMPACT_ATOMS: atom_id res chain seq x y z
N MET A 1 9.61 -8.43 -74.43
CA MET A 1 10.49 -9.13 -73.47
C MET A 1 9.70 -10.26 -72.82
N THR A 2 10.08 -11.48 -73.15
CA THR A 2 9.73 -12.78 -72.55
C THR A 2 9.92 -12.81 -71.01
N PRO A 3 9.54 -13.89 -70.29
CA PRO A 3 8.25 -14.59 -70.17
C PRO A 3 8.00 -15.04 -68.68
N LYS A 4 7.13 -16.03 -68.45
CA LYS A 4 7.12 -16.99 -67.29
C LYS A 4 6.57 -16.45 -65.96
N LYS A 5 5.77 -17.14 -65.14
CA LYS A 5 5.36 -18.55 -64.95
C LYS A 5 4.04 -18.49 -64.14
N LYS A 6 2.96 -19.19 -64.51
CA LYS A 6 2.65 -20.59 -64.15
C LYS A 6 2.69 -20.92 -62.64
N THR A 7 1.47 -21.12 -62.11
CA THR A 7 0.96 -22.28 -61.34
C THR A 7 1.41 -22.55 -59.89
N LYS A 8 0.39 -22.80 -59.05
CA LYS A 8 0.20 -23.87 -58.03
C LYS A 8 -0.23 -23.28 -56.69
N ASN A 9 -1.48 -23.46 -56.25
CA ASN A 9 -2.02 -24.65 -55.58
C ASN A 9 -1.11 -25.19 -54.47
N GLY A 10 -1.51 -25.06 -53.21
CA GLY A 10 -0.75 -25.60 -52.09
C GLY A 10 -1.37 -25.33 -50.72
N LYS A 11 -2.17 -26.28 -50.25
CA LYS A 11 -2.63 -26.45 -48.86
C LYS A 11 -1.44 -26.89 -47.97
N LYS A 12 -1.19 -26.21 -46.84
CA LYS A 12 -0.60 -26.68 -45.55
C LYS A 12 -0.33 -25.44 -44.66
N LYS A 13 -0.96 -25.26 -43.50
CA LYS A 13 -0.84 -25.91 -42.17
C LYS A 13 0.42 -25.46 -41.40
N ASP A 14 0.16 -25.13 -40.13
CA ASP A 14 1.07 -24.97 -38.99
C ASP A 14 1.75 -23.59 -38.82
N GLN A 15 1.48 -22.93 -37.69
CA GLN A 15 2.46 -22.55 -36.65
C GLN A 15 2.01 -21.33 -35.85
N ASP A 16 1.57 -21.62 -34.62
CA ASP A 16 2.07 -21.01 -33.38
C ASP A 16 2.62 -19.58 -33.49
N LEU A 17 1.81 -18.60 -33.08
CA LEU A 17 2.31 -17.44 -32.37
C LEU A 17 1.36 -17.18 -31.20
N GLU A 18 1.52 -18.06 -30.22
CA GLU A 18 1.32 -17.80 -28.80
C GLU A 18 2.14 -16.56 -28.39
N ALA A 19 1.63 -15.37 -28.67
CA ALA A 19 2.09 -14.16 -27.99
C ALA A 19 1.41 -14.14 -26.63
N ALA A 20 2.01 -14.90 -25.70
CA ALA A 20 1.66 -14.98 -24.29
C ALA A 20 1.46 -13.59 -23.68
N ALA A 21 0.22 -13.11 -23.69
CA ALA A 21 -0.26 -12.22 -22.67
C ALA A 21 -0.29 -13.04 -21.38
N ARG A 22 0.87 -13.09 -20.69
CA ARG A 22 0.92 -13.55 -19.30
C ARG A 22 -0.17 -12.73 -18.59
N PRO A 23 -1.18 -13.36 -17.96
CA PRO A 23 -2.01 -12.62 -17.04
C PRO A 23 -1.04 -12.05 -16.00
N SER A 24 -0.95 -10.73 -15.93
CA SER A 24 -0.40 -10.02 -14.79
C SER A 24 -0.93 -10.74 -13.54
N PRO A 25 -0.10 -11.11 -12.56
CA PRO A 25 -0.58 -11.86 -11.42
C PRO A 25 -1.75 -11.09 -10.84
N THR A 26 -2.95 -11.67 -10.98
CA THR A 26 -4.17 -11.18 -10.36
C THR A 26 -3.80 -11.07 -8.89
N LYS A 27 -3.53 -9.85 -8.39
CA LYS A 27 -3.21 -9.64 -6.98
C LYS A 27 -4.39 -10.26 -6.24
N ALA A 28 -4.15 -11.39 -5.58
CA ALA A 28 -5.15 -12.06 -4.80
C ALA A 28 -5.78 -11.00 -3.91
N ILE A 29 -7.12 -10.94 -3.89
CA ILE A 29 -7.84 -10.01 -3.04
C ILE A 29 -7.37 -10.31 -1.61
N ARG A 30 -6.56 -9.41 -1.05
CA ARG A 30 -6.09 -9.53 0.33
C ARG A 30 -7.16 -8.97 1.24
N THR A 31 -7.35 -9.61 2.38
CA THR A 31 -8.11 -9.10 3.51
C THR A 31 -7.15 -8.46 4.50
N VAL A 32 -7.67 -7.69 5.47
CA VAL A 32 -6.83 -7.20 6.58
C VAL A 32 -6.23 -8.35 7.39
N ALA A 33 -6.92 -9.49 7.48
CA ALA A 33 -6.36 -10.70 8.10
C ALA A 33 -5.12 -11.21 7.35
N ASP A 34 -5.14 -11.23 6.01
CA ASP A 34 -3.97 -11.61 5.20
C ASP A 34 -2.79 -10.65 5.41
N LEU A 35 -3.06 -9.35 5.58
CA LEU A 35 -2.02 -8.37 5.91
C LEU A 35 -1.40 -8.62 7.29
N ARG A 36 -2.18 -9.15 8.24
CA ARG A 36 -1.72 -9.49 9.59
C ARG A 36 -0.85 -10.75 9.61
N GLU A 37 -1.14 -11.71 8.74
CA GLU A 37 -0.31 -12.91 8.57
C GLU A 37 1.05 -12.59 7.92
N ASP A 38 1.09 -11.58 7.05
CA ASP A 38 2.32 -11.03 6.45
C ASP A 38 3.10 -10.21 7.48
N LYS A 39 3.99 -10.88 8.24
CA LYS A 39 4.75 -10.27 9.34
C LYS A 39 5.61 -9.07 8.94
N ASP A 40 6.03 -8.98 7.67
CA ASP A 40 6.82 -7.86 7.19
C ASP A 40 5.93 -6.66 6.88
N ILE A 41 4.82 -6.84 6.17
CA ILE A 41 3.83 -5.78 5.97
C ILE A 41 3.23 -5.32 7.31
N TRP A 42 2.87 -6.26 8.19
CA TRP A 42 2.33 -5.95 9.50
C TRP A 42 3.30 -5.13 10.35
N TYR A 43 4.59 -5.49 10.32
CA TYR A 43 5.63 -4.70 10.99
C TYR A 43 5.70 -3.28 10.43
N LYS A 44 5.67 -3.11 9.10
CA LYS A 44 5.68 -1.79 8.45
C LYS A 44 4.44 -0.95 8.84
N ILE A 45 3.25 -1.56 8.93
CA ILE A 45 2.02 -0.91 9.41
C ILE A 45 2.18 -0.45 10.86
N CYS A 46 2.69 -1.31 11.75
CA CYS A 46 2.94 -0.93 13.15
C CYS A 46 3.97 0.19 13.28
N VAL A 47 5.01 0.22 12.44
CA VAL A 47 6.00 1.31 12.39
C VAL A 47 5.35 2.62 11.94
N LEU A 48 4.51 2.60 10.91
CA LEU A 48 3.76 3.78 10.49
C LEU A 48 2.90 4.34 11.63
N ILE A 49 2.13 3.50 12.31
CA ILE A 49 1.27 3.92 13.43
C ILE A 49 2.12 4.45 14.60
N TYR A 50 3.24 3.79 14.89
CA TYR A 50 4.20 4.26 15.89
C TYR A 50 4.74 5.66 15.53
N ASP A 51 5.11 5.89 14.27
CA ASP A 51 5.67 7.17 13.82
C ASP A 51 4.62 8.29 13.82
N LEU A 52 3.39 7.98 13.39
CA LEU A 52 2.25 8.90 13.48
C LEU A 52 1.98 9.32 14.93
N ARG A 53 2.13 8.38 15.88
CA ARG A 53 2.02 8.65 17.31
C ARG A 53 3.20 9.42 17.88
N ASN A 54 4.42 9.19 17.37
CA ASN A 54 5.67 9.75 17.88
C ASN A 54 6.28 10.78 16.92
N ALA A 55 5.46 11.60 16.26
CA ALA A 55 5.90 12.55 15.24
C ALA A 55 6.91 13.62 15.70
N LYS A 56 7.20 13.71 17.01
CA LYS A 56 8.25 14.57 17.58
C LYS A 56 9.63 13.88 17.63
N ASP A 57 9.68 12.57 17.49
CA ASP A 57 10.94 11.84 17.34
C ASP A 57 11.53 12.14 15.97
N LYS A 58 12.82 12.47 15.92
CA LYS A 58 13.48 12.93 14.69
C LYS A 58 13.46 11.86 13.59
N THR A 59 13.47 10.57 13.95
CA THR A 59 13.42 9.48 12.99
C THR A 59 12.01 9.32 12.42
N SER A 60 11.00 9.35 13.29
CA SER A 60 9.59 9.30 12.92
C SER A 60 9.18 10.51 12.09
N GLU A 61 9.60 11.71 12.49
CA GLU A 61 9.39 12.96 11.76
C GLU A 61 10.01 12.88 10.37
N ASN A 62 11.25 12.41 10.24
CA ASN A 62 11.91 12.31 8.94
C ASN A 62 11.17 11.34 8.00
N ARG A 63 10.74 10.17 8.49
CA ARG A 63 9.98 9.21 7.65
C ARG A 63 8.61 9.76 7.23
N THR A 64 7.88 10.38 8.17
CA THR A 64 6.57 10.98 7.88
C THR A 64 6.68 12.16 6.90
N LEU A 65 7.72 12.99 6.99
CA LEU A 65 7.97 14.08 6.03
C LEU A 65 8.38 13.61 4.63
N GLN A 66 9.02 12.45 4.51
CA GLN A 66 9.37 11.86 3.21
C GLN A 66 8.19 11.19 2.52
N THR A 67 7.08 10.98 3.23
CA THR A 67 5.89 10.35 2.68
C THR A 67 5.02 11.40 1.98
N THR A 68 4.76 11.20 0.70
CA THR A 68 4.01 12.16 -0.13
C THR A 68 2.55 11.75 -0.36
N ASP A 69 2.21 10.49 -0.07
CA ASP A 69 0.85 9.98 -0.11
C ASP A 69 0.00 10.55 1.02
N GLU A 70 -1.23 10.96 0.69
CA GLU A 70 -2.16 11.59 1.64
C GLU A 70 -2.55 10.65 2.78
N LEU A 71 -2.56 9.34 2.53
CA LEU A 71 -2.84 8.32 3.52
C LEU A 71 -1.56 7.84 4.19
N TYR A 72 -0.37 8.35 3.89
CA TYR A 72 0.91 7.82 4.35
C TYR A 72 1.18 6.35 3.93
N LEU A 73 0.45 5.84 2.93
CA LEU A 73 0.62 4.49 2.39
C LEU A 73 1.52 4.54 1.16
N SER A 74 2.77 4.95 1.35
CA SER A 74 3.81 4.94 0.30
C SER A 74 5.20 4.78 0.91
N MET A 75 6.23 4.99 0.09
CA MET A 75 7.60 5.13 0.55
C MET A 75 7.67 6.24 1.64
N PRO A 76 8.52 6.09 2.67
CA PRO A 76 9.50 5.01 2.84
C PRO A 76 8.93 3.71 3.44
N TYR A 77 7.67 3.69 3.91
CA TYR A 77 7.04 2.55 4.59
C TYR A 77 6.79 1.37 3.65
N PHE A 78 6.23 1.66 2.49
CA PHE A 78 5.74 0.65 1.55
C PHE A 78 6.24 0.93 0.15
N SER A 79 6.68 -0.12 -0.54
CA SER A 79 6.86 -0.07 -1.99
C SER A 79 5.50 0.24 -2.68
N PRO A 80 5.51 0.74 -3.93
CA PRO A 80 4.27 1.01 -4.66
C PRO A 80 3.34 -0.22 -4.75
N ASP A 81 3.93 -1.42 -4.85
CA ASP A 81 3.17 -2.67 -4.91
C ASP A 81 2.53 -3.05 -3.59
N GLU A 82 3.25 -2.87 -2.48
CA GLU A 82 2.73 -3.08 -1.12
C GLU A 82 1.63 -2.07 -0.81
N ALA A 83 1.86 -0.79 -1.10
CA ALA A 83 0.89 0.28 -0.93
C ALA A 83 -0.41 -0.02 -1.67
N ALA A 84 -0.34 -0.40 -2.95
CA ALA A 84 -1.52 -0.77 -3.73
C ALA A 84 -2.24 -2.00 -3.16
N ALA A 85 -1.50 -2.99 -2.65
CA ALA A 85 -2.09 -4.18 -2.04
C ALA A 85 -2.80 -3.86 -0.71
N ILE A 86 -2.20 -2.99 0.11
CA ILE A 86 -2.78 -2.54 1.39
C ILE A 86 -4.03 -1.72 1.14
N LYS A 87 -3.98 -0.74 0.22
CA LYS A 87 -5.13 0.09 -0.16
C LYS A 87 -6.31 -0.74 -0.68
N ALA A 88 -6.02 -1.75 -1.49
CA ALA A 88 -7.02 -2.67 -2.05
C ALA A 88 -7.50 -3.75 -1.07
N ALA A 89 -6.92 -3.85 0.13
CA ALA A 89 -7.31 -4.87 1.08
C ALA A 89 -8.77 -4.70 1.51
N ARG A 90 -9.51 -5.82 1.62
CA ARG A 90 -10.92 -5.79 2.02
C ARG A 90 -11.08 -5.90 3.52
N LEU A 91 -11.99 -5.08 4.04
CA LEU A 91 -12.51 -5.15 5.39
C LEU A 91 -13.75 -6.04 5.45
N ASP A 92 -14.16 -6.40 6.67
CA ASP A 92 -15.32 -7.27 6.92
C ASP A 92 -16.66 -6.67 6.43
N ASP A 93 -16.73 -5.35 6.36
CA ASP A 93 -17.87 -4.59 5.83
C ASP A 93 -17.93 -4.56 4.29
N GLY A 94 -16.95 -5.19 3.62
CA GLY A 94 -16.87 -5.30 2.17
C GLY A 94 -16.22 -4.10 1.47
N HIS A 95 -15.89 -3.03 2.18
CA HIS A 95 -15.18 -1.89 1.62
C HIS A 95 -13.68 -2.17 1.51
N THR A 96 -12.99 -1.40 0.66
CA THR A 96 -11.53 -1.39 0.65
C THR A 96 -11.00 -0.57 1.81
N LEU A 97 -9.79 -0.91 2.25
CA LEU A 97 -9.11 -0.19 3.32
C LEU A 97 -8.91 1.29 2.97
N GLU A 98 -8.53 1.58 1.72
CA GLU A 98 -8.45 2.96 1.23
C GLU A 98 -9.77 3.71 1.38
N HIS A 99 -10.89 3.07 1.02
CA HIS A 99 -12.21 3.68 1.15
C HIS A 99 -12.57 3.95 2.62
N ALA A 100 -12.33 2.99 3.51
CA ALA A 100 -12.64 3.15 4.93
C ALA A 100 -11.80 4.24 5.61
N ILE A 101 -10.49 4.29 5.33
CA ILE A 101 -9.60 5.34 5.86
C ILE A 101 -10.02 6.71 5.30
N THR A 102 -10.24 6.79 3.98
CA THR A 102 -10.62 8.05 3.33
C THR A 102 -11.94 8.58 3.88
N THR A 103 -12.96 7.72 4.00
CA THR A 103 -14.27 8.08 4.55
C THR A 103 -14.17 8.54 6.00
N SER A 104 -13.39 7.83 6.83
CA SER A 104 -13.15 8.22 8.22
C SER A 104 -12.45 9.58 8.35
N LEU A 105 -11.64 9.94 7.35
CA LEU A 105 -10.88 11.18 7.31
C LEU A 105 -11.58 12.35 6.60
N GLN A 106 -12.73 12.17 5.96
CA GLN A 106 -13.39 13.22 5.15
C GLN A 106 -13.52 14.55 5.92
N ASN A 107 -13.96 14.49 7.18
CA ASN A 107 -14.12 15.65 8.05
C ASN A 107 -12.79 16.32 8.47
N PHE A 108 -11.66 15.61 8.33
CA PHE A 108 -10.33 16.11 8.64
C PHE A 108 -9.68 16.80 7.44
N PHE A 109 -9.95 16.34 6.21
CA PHE A 109 -9.51 17.00 4.98
C PHE A 109 -10.14 18.38 4.80
N GLU A 110 -11.42 18.54 5.15
CA GLU A 110 -12.16 19.80 4.99
C GLU A 110 -11.62 20.94 5.88
N LYS A 111 -11.22 20.63 7.12
CA LYS A 111 -10.72 21.63 8.09
C LYS A 111 -9.40 22.29 7.67
N ARG A 112 -8.55 21.58 6.92
CA ARG A 112 -7.23 22.05 6.46
C ARG A 112 -7.27 22.74 5.09
N ARG A 113 -8.23 22.39 4.21
CA ARG A 113 -8.49 23.13 2.96
C ARG A 113 -8.80 24.61 3.21
N ALA A 114 -9.41 24.92 4.35
CA ALA A 114 -9.66 26.29 4.80
C ALA A 114 -8.40 27.03 5.31
N SER A 115 -7.31 26.32 5.66
CA SER A 115 -6.12 26.90 6.30
C SER A 115 -4.84 26.91 5.43
N GLY A 116 -4.87 26.34 4.22
CA GLY A 116 -3.76 26.42 3.25
C GLY A 116 -2.60 25.42 3.41
N ASP A 117 -2.68 24.43 4.33
CA ASP A 117 -1.77 23.27 4.38
C ASP A 117 -2.55 22.03 3.92
N CYS A 118 -2.22 21.50 2.73
CA CYS A 118 -2.99 20.44 2.06
C CYS A 118 -2.85 19.05 2.69
N ARG A 119 -2.00 18.87 3.72
CA ARG A 119 -1.92 17.57 4.42
C ARG A 119 -3.08 17.46 5.42
N PRO A 120 -3.75 16.29 5.51
CA PRO A 120 -4.71 16.05 6.57
C PRO A 120 -4.03 16.29 7.92
N CYS A 121 -4.85 16.75 8.88
CA CYS A 121 -4.60 16.82 10.32
C CYS A 121 -3.26 16.21 10.82
N GLY A 122 -2.55 16.94 11.68
CA GLY A 122 -1.23 16.51 12.17
C GLY A 122 -1.22 15.02 12.56
N PRO A 123 -0.12 14.30 12.30
CA PRO A 123 -0.03 12.82 12.30
C PRO A 123 -0.69 12.09 13.48
N HIS A 124 -0.91 12.75 14.61
CA HIS A 124 -1.64 12.23 15.77
C HIS A 124 -3.13 11.95 15.52
N ASP A 125 -3.83 12.76 14.73
CA ASP A 125 -5.27 12.57 14.45
C ASP A 125 -5.52 11.33 13.56
N MET A 126 -4.48 10.88 12.86
CA MET A 126 -4.50 9.70 12.00
C MET A 126 -4.43 8.38 12.77
N VAL A 127 -3.76 8.37 13.92
CA VAL A 127 -3.54 7.17 14.75
C VAL A 127 -4.83 6.40 15.06
N PRO A 128 -5.91 7.01 15.60
CA PRO A 128 -7.13 6.26 15.92
C PRO A 128 -7.83 5.66 14.68
N VAL A 129 -7.77 6.34 13.53
CA VAL A 129 -8.33 5.83 12.27
C VAL A 129 -7.56 4.59 11.80
N TYR A 130 -6.23 4.67 11.80
CA TYR A 130 -5.37 3.54 11.44
C TYR A 130 -5.59 2.35 12.37
N MET A 131 -5.56 2.57 13.68
CA MET A 131 -5.79 1.49 14.65
C MET A 131 -7.14 0.80 14.43
N THR A 132 -8.20 1.57 14.15
CA THR A 132 -9.53 1.03 13.87
C THR A 132 -9.57 0.24 12.57
N CYS A 133 -9.05 0.79 11.47
CA CYS A 133 -9.10 0.15 10.15
C CYS A 133 -8.24 -1.12 10.08
N PHE A 134 -7.11 -1.17 10.78
CA PHE A 134 -6.26 -2.35 10.82
C PHE A 134 -6.61 -3.32 11.95
N GLY A 135 -7.52 -2.96 12.86
CA GLY A 135 -7.83 -3.76 14.04
C GLY A 135 -6.62 -3.92 14.99
N ILE A 136 -5.81 -2.86 15.11
CA ILE A 136 -4.62 -2.83 15.95
C ILE A 136 -4.95 -2.22 17.30
N GLU A 137 -4.65 -2.96 18.37
CA GLU A 137 -4.83 -2.44 19.73
C GLU A 137 -3.67 -1.55 20.16
N LYS A 138 -3.93 -0.64 21.11
CA LYS A 138 -2.91 0.27 21.64
C LYS A 138 -1.73 -0.50 22.26
N SER A 139 -2.03 -1.63 22.90
CA SER A 139 -1.06 -2.55 23.49
C SER A 139 -0.08 -3.13 22.47
N GLU A 140 -0.49 -3.36 21.23
CA GLU A 140 0.40 -3.85 20.16
C GLU A 140 1.45 -2.79 19.76
N ILE A 141 1.07 -1.50 19.78
CA ILE A 141 1.98 -0.39 19.49
C ILE A 141 2.92 -0.09 20.67
N GLU A 142 2.52 -0.46 21.89
CA GLU A 142 3.31 -0.31 23.12
C GLU A 142 4.12 -1.56 23.47
N ASP A 143 4.04 -2.62 22.66
CA ASP A 143 4.73 -3.87 22.91
C ASP A 143 6.26 -3.69 22.88
N GLU A 144 6.94 -4.13 23.94
CA GLU A 144 8.38 -3.96 24.09
C GLU A 144 9.19 -4.70 23.01
N LYS A 145 8.67 -5.78 22.41
CA LYS A 145 9.36 -6.45 21.30
C LYS A 145 9.28 -5.61 20.03
N LEU A 146 8.13 -5.00 19.75
CA LEU A 146 7.98 -4.03 18.66
C LEU A 146 8.93 -2.85 18.87
N LEU A 147 8.87 -2.20 20.04
CA LEU A 147 9.71 -1.05 20.38
C LEU A 147 11.20 -1.39 20.30
N SER A 148 11.60 -2.54 20.84
CA SER A 148 12.98 -3.03 20.74
C SER A 148 13.40 -3.32 19.29
N ARG A 149 12.49 -3.77 18.42
CA ARG A 149 12.78 -3.97 17.00
C ARG A 149 12.94 -2.63 16.27
N ILE A 150 12.07 -1.66 16.54
CA ILE A 150 12.18 -0.29 16.00
C ILE A 150 13.51 0.34 16.39
N ARG A 151 13.90 0.26 17.68
CA ARG A 151 15.17 0.80 18.19
C ARG A 151 16.40 0.14 17.56
N ARG A 152 16.36 -1.18 17.33
CA ARG A 152 17.52 -1.94 16.82
C ARG A 152 17.64 -1.92 15.30
N SER A 153 16.53 -1.92 14.58
CA SER A 153 16.50 -2.18 13.14
C SER A 153 15.75 -1.14 12.33
N GLY A 154 14.96 -0.28 12.98
CA GLY A 154 14.13 0.71 12.31
C GLY A 154 13.26 0.11 11.20
N LEU A 155 13.02 0.93 10.19
CA LEU A 155 12.36 0.50 8.96
C LEU A 155 13.44 0.08 7.94
N LYS A 156 13.45 -1.19 7.53
CA LYS A 156 14.33 -1.66 6.46
C LYS A 156 13.76 -1.21 5.11
N THR A 157 14.49 -0.35 4.40
CA THR A 157 14.22 -0.06 2.99
C THR A 157 14.65 -1.27 2.17
N THR A 158 13.68 -2.08 1.76
CA THR A 158 13.85 -3.13 0.75
C THR A 158 13.79 -2.54 -0.63
#